data_AF-A0A2P6RE12-F1
#
_entry.id   AF-A0A2P6RE12-F1
#
_cell.length_a   1.000
_cell.length_b   1.000
_cell.length_c   1.000
_cell.angle_alpha   90.00
_cell.angle_beta   90.00
_cell.angle_gamma   90.00
#
_symmetry.space_group_name_H-M   'P 1'
#
loop_
_entity.id
_entity.type
_entity.pdbx_description
1 polymer ?
#
loop_
_entity_poly.entity_id
_entity_poly.type
_entity_poly.pdbx_seq_one_letter_code
_entity_poly.pdbx_strand_id
1 'polypeptide(L)'
;MRKLLASFLIVCIFTTSSNFNVGYCQETFNVLDYGAVGDGQTDDSEAFLKAWSDLCAANGTPALVIPMEKTFLLQPTKFSGPCISNGSICYGKKLTSS
;
A
#
# COMPACT_ATOMS: atom_id res chain seq x y z
N MET A 1 -28.14 22.07 -32.66
CA MET A 1 -28.65 20.87 -31.95
C MET A 1 -28.35 19.58 -32.73
N ARG A 2 -27.08 19.26 -33.01
CA ARG A 2 -26.68 18.01 -33.69
C ARG A 2 -25.36 17.38 -33.18
N LYS A 3 -24.72 17.97 -32.18
CA LYS A 3 -23.49 17.42 -31.56
C LYS A 3 -23.75 16.55 -30.31
N LEU A 4 -25.01 16.46 -29.87
CA LEU A 4 -25.40 15.71 -28.67
C LEU A 4 -25.69 14.22 -28.94
N LEU A 5 -25.72 13.79 -30.20
CA LEU A 5 -25.99 12.39 -30.56
C LEU A 5 -24.72 11.54 -30.71
N ALA A 6 -23.56 12.15 -30.96
CA ALA A 6 -22.29 11.43 -31.08
C ALA A 6 -21.66 11.09 -29.71
N SER A 7 -22.09 11.75 -28.62
CA SER A 7 -21.61 11.46 -27.26
C SER A 7 -22.18 10.17 -26.69
N PHE A 8 -23.24 9.61 -27.29
CA PHE A 8 -23.90 8.40 -26.79
C PHE A 8 -23.31 7.10 -27.36
N LEU A 9 -22.45 7.16 -28.39
CA LEU A 9 -21.83 5.97 -29.00
C LEU A 9 -20.41 5.67 -28.47
N ILE A 10 -19.78 6.59 -27.74
CA ILE A 10 -18.47 6.36 -27.09
C ILE A 10 -18.64 5.72 -25.69
N VAL A 11 -19.87 5.40 -25.29
CA VAL A 11 -20.16 4.75 -23.99
C VAL A 11 -20.22 3.21 -24.09
N CYS A 12 -20.06 2.63 -25.29
CA CYS A 12 -20.16 1.17 -25.50
C CYS A 12 -18.81 0.44 -25.72
N ILE A 13 -17.67 1.13 -25.63
CA ILE A 13 -16.34 0.47 -25.70
C ILE A 13 -15.71 0.29 -24.30
N PHE A 14 -16.31 0.87 -23.25
CA PHE A 14 -15.93 0.60 -21.85
C PHE A 14 -16.64 -0.62 -21.24
N THR A 15 -17.42 -1.38 -22.03
CA THR A 15 -18.26 -2.49 -21.55
C THR A 15 -17.69 -3.88 -21.82
N THR A 16 -16.39 -4.06 -22.06
CA THR A 16 -15.78 -5.30 -21.56
C THR A 16 -15.53 -5.09 -20.08
N SER A 17 -16.56 -5.30 -19.27
CA SER A 17 -16.42 -5.41 -17.82
C SER A 17 -15.61 -6.67 -17.52
N SER A 18 -14.30 -6.59 -17.71
CA SER A 18 -13.38 -7.35 -16.89
C SER A 18 -13.70 -6.93 -15.47
N ASN A 19 -14.15 -7.89 -14.66
CA ASN A 19 -14.18 -7.74 -13.21
C ASN A 19 -12.74 -7.50 -12.76
N PHE A 20 -12.28 -6.25 -12.84
CA PHE A 20 -10.97 -5.87 -12.35
C PHE A 20 -11.12 -5.78 -10.84
N ASN A 21 -10.95 -6.93 -10.18
CA ASN A 21 -10.53 -6.96 -8.80
C ASN A 21 -9.13 -6.34 -8.79
N VAL A 22 -9.04 -5.01 -8.80
CA VAL A 22 -7.80 -4.36 -8.40
C VAL A 22 -7.64 -4.76 -6.94
N GLY A 23 -6.58 -5.49 -6.62
CA GLY A 23 -6.13 -5.61 -5.24
C GLY A 23 -5.63 -4.25 -4.79
N TYR A 24 -6.51 -3.38 -4.31
CA TYR A 24 -6.11 -2.13 -3.68
C TYR A 24 -5.65 -2.45 -2.26
N CYS A 25 -4.60 -1.77 -1.80
CA CYS A 25 -4.24 -1.79 -0.39
C CYS A 25 -5.38 -1.10 0.36
N GLN A 26 -6.13 -1.84 1.18
CA GLN A 26 -7.27 -1.28 1.90
C GLN A 26 -6.81 -0.43 3.09
N GLU A 27 -5.71 -0.83 3.70
CA GLU A 27 -5.13 -0.19 4.88
C GLU A 27 -3.62 -0.09 4.70
N THR A 28 -3.04 1.05 5.07
CA THR A 28 -1.62 1.34 4.89
C THR A 28 -0.98 1.71 6.22
N PHE A 29 0.17 1.10 6.49
CA PHE A 29 0.95 1.27 7.71
C PHE A 29 2.27 1.92 7.34
N ASN A 30 2.35 3.25 7.46
CA ASN A 30 3.58 3.98 7.16
C ASN A 30 4.51 3.96 8.36
N VAL A 31 5.74 3.48 8.17
CA VAL A 31 6.73 3.34 9.25
C VAL A 31 7.04 4.66 9.97
N LEU A 32 6.83 5.82 9.31
CA LEU A 32 6.99 7.13 9.94
C LEU A 32 5.92 7.42 11.01
N ASP A 33 4.70 6.91 10.83
CA ASP A 33 3.62 7.07 11.80
C ASP A 33 3.89 6.27 13.09
N TYR A 34 4.83 5.33 13.01
CA TYR A 34 5.32 4.51 14.12
C TYR A 34 6.63 5.03 14.74
N GLY A 35 7.11 6.20 14.29
CA GLY A 35 8.29 6.86 14.85
C GLY A 35 9.61 6.57 14.16
N ALA A 36 9.61 5.96 12.97
CA ALA A 36 10.84 5.81 12.20
C ALA A 36 11.36 7.18 11.74
N VAL A 37 12.66 7.43 11.91
CA VAL A 37 13.33 8.68 11.57
C VAL A 37 13.79 8.67 10.12
N GLY A 38 14.42 7.58 9.67
CA GLY A 38 14.87 7.41 8.29
C GLY A 38 16.06 8.29 7.89
N ASP A 39 16.98 8.53 8.83
CA ASP A 39 18.24 9.29 8.65
C ASP A 39 19.47 8.40 8.38
N GLY A 40 19.30 7.08 8.31
CA GLY A 40 20.35 6.08 8.11
C GLY A 40 21.28 5.85 9.30
N GLN A 41 21.01 6.49 10.45
CA GLN A 41 21.87 6.44 11.64
C GLN A 41 21.10 6.00 12.89
N THR A 42 19.87 6.48 13.04
CA THR A 42 18.97 6.11 14.12
C THR A 42 18.44 4.70 13.89
N ASP A 43 18.43 3.88 14.93
CA ASP A 43 17.84 2.55 14.86
C ASP A 43 16.32 2.64 14.79
N ASP A 44 15.76 2.32 13.62
CA ASP A 44 14.33 2.39 13.32
C ASP A 44 13.62 1.04 13.54
N SER A 45 14.31 0.03 14.08
CA SER A 45 13.80 -1.34 14.27
C SER A 45 12.49 -1.41 15.02
N GLU A 46 12.36 -0.65 16.11
CA GLU A 46 11.15 -0.67 16.95
C GLU A 46 9.93 -0.12 16.19
N ALA A 47 10.12 0.93 15.40
CA ALA A 47 9.06 1.51 14.58
C ALA A 47 8.60 0.52 13.50
N PHE A 48 9.54 -0.18 12.86
CA PHE A 48 9.23 -1.22 11.88
C PHE A 48 8.50 -2.42 12.49
N LEU A 49 8.87 -2.85 13.70
CA LEU A 49 8.19 -3.94 14.40
C LEU A 49 6.75 -3.57 14.79
N LYS A 50 6.52 -2.33 15.25
CA LYS A 50 5.17 -1.84 15.56
C LYS A 50 4.30 -1.76 14.30
N ALA A 51 4.82 -1.15 13.24
CA ALA A 51 4.12 -1.06 11.96
C ALA A 51 3.76 -2.45 11.39
N TRP A 52 4.69 -3.41 11.51
CA TRP A 52 4.46 -4.79 11.09
C TRP A 52 3.40 -5.49 11.95
N SER A 53 3.42 -5.31 13.27
CA SER A 53 2.45 -5.91 14.18
C SER A 53 1.03 -5.51 13.83
N ASP A 54 0.79 -4.22 13.61
CA ASP A 54 -0.53 -3.71 13.26
C ASP A 54 -0.95 -4.13 11.86
N LEU A 55 -0.02 -4.09 10.90
CA LEU A 55 -0.23 -4.62 9.55
C LEU A 55 -0.64 -6.09 9.56
N CYS A 56 0.04 -6.91 10.34
CA CYS A 56 -0.21 -8.34 10.46
C CYS A 56 -1.60 -8.60 11.08
N ALA A 57 -2.02 -7.78 12.04
CA ALA A 57 -3.34 -7.85 12.66
C ALA A 57 -4.47 -7.27 11.78
N ALA A 58 -4.16 -6.57 10.69
CA ALA A 58 -5.16 -5.96 9.84
C ALA A 58 -5.92 -6.98 8.97
N ASN A 59 -7.18 -6.67 8.67
CA ASN A 59 -8.00 -7.44 7.75
C ASN A 59 -7.76 -7.03 6.30
N GLY A 60 -8.09 -7.93 5.37
CA GLY A 60 -8.01 -7.64 3.94
C GLY A 60 -6.57 -7.71 3.41
N THR A 61 -6.19 -6.70 2.63
CA THR A 61 -4.90 -6.64 1.93
C THR A 61 -4.15 -5.38 2.39
N PRO A 62 -3.52 -5.41 3.58
CA PRO A 62 -2.80 -4.27 4.11
C PRO A 62 -1.45 -4.09 3.41
N ALA A 63 -0.91 -2.87 3.49
CA ALA A 63 0.39 -2.53 2.91
C ALA A 63 1.29 -1.81 3.91
N LEU A 64 2.55 -2.23 3.96
CA LEU A 64 3.59 -1.51 4.69
C LEU A 64 4.14 -0.42 3.77
N VAL A 65 4.12 0.83 4.22
CA VAL A 65 4.64 1.95 3.45
C VAL A 65 6.00 2.34 4.00
N ILE A 66 7.02 2.22 3.15
CA ILE A 66 8.40 2.63 3.40
C ILE A 66 8.73 3.78 2.43
N PRO A 67 8.86 5.02 2.92
CA PRO A 67 9.17 6.17 2.06
C PRO A 67 10.52 6.04 1.37
N MET A 68 10.55 6.21 0.04
CA MET A 68 11.76 6.04 -0.77
C MET A 68 12.82 7.12 -0.57
N GLU A 69 12.45 8.29 -0.06
CA GLU A 69 13.36 9.43 0.16
C GLU A 69 14.14 9.34 1.48
N LYS A 70 14.05 8.20 2.18
CA LYS A 70 14.62 7.98 3.51
C LYS A 70 15.48 6.73 3.54
N THR A 71 16.44 6.69 4.45
CA THR A 71 17.29 5.53 4.69
C THR A 71 17.05 5.03 6.11
N PHE A 72 16.68 3.78 6.27
CA PHE A 72 16.34 3.20 7.58
C PHE A 72 17.43 2.23 8.02
N LEU A 73 17.97 2.42 9.23
CA LEU A 73 18.88 1.47 9.84
C LEU A 73 18.07 0.51 10.71
N LEU A 74 18.18 -0.79 10.44
CA LEU A 74 17.52 -1.84 11.21
C LEU A 74 18.56 -2.80 11.79
N GLN A 75 18.40 -3.12 13.07
CA GLN A 75 19.04 -4.27 13.69
C GLN A 75 18.42 -5.57 13.16
N PRO A 76 19.11 -6.71 13.33
CA PRO A 76 18.54 -8.02 13.03
C PRO A 76 17.22 -8.21 13.77
N THR A 77 16.12 -8.14 13.03
CA THR A 77 14.75 -8.16 13.58
C THR A 77 13.93 -9.26 12.94
N LYS A 78 13.05 -9.85 13.74
CA LYS A 78 12.11 -10.87 13.30
C LYS A 78 10.72 -10.26 13.21
N PHE A 79 10.23 -10.13 11.99
CA PHE A 79 8.85 -9.74 11.71
C PHE A 79 7.91 -10.92 11.98
N SER A 80 7.22 -10.89 13.11
CA SER A 80 6.29 -11.97 13.54
C SER A 80 5.11 -11.43 14.33
N GLY A 81 3.98 -12.12 14.26
CA GLY A 81 2.77 -11.82 15.02
C GLY A 81 1.65 -12.81 14.64
N PRO A 82 0.50 -12.77 15.33
CA PRO A 82 -0.69 -13.46 14.88
C PRO A 82 -1.26 -12.71 13.67
N CYS A 83 -0.92 -13.13 12.46
CA CYS A 83 -1.44 -12.48 11.27
C CYS A 83 -2.86 -12.97 10.96
N ILE A 84 -3.79 -12.04 10.79
CA ILE A 84 -5.21 -12.35 10.54
C ILE A 84 -5.46 -12.57 9.03
N SER A 85 -4.69 -11.90 8.17
CA SER A 85 -4.84 -11.99 6.72
C SER A 85 -4.31 -13.31 6.15
N ASN A 86 -5.14 -14.06 5.43
CA ASN A 86 -4.80 -15.33 4.78
C ASN A 86 -4.02 -15.19 3.45
N GLY A 87 -3.29 -14.09 3.27
CA GLY A 87 -2.35 -13.92 2.16
C GLY A 87 -2.76 -12.84 1.18
N SER A 88 -2.18 -11.66 1.36
CA SER A 88 -1.60 -10.79 0.32
C SER A 88 -1.13 -9.52 1.03
N ILE A 89 0.18 -9.39 1.27
CA ILE A 89 0.77 -8.10 1.67
C ILE A 89 1.07 -7.34 0.38
N CYS A 90 0.49 -6.16 0.21
CA CYS A 90 0.82 -5.32 -0.93
C CYS A 90 2.07 -4.48 -0.64
N TYR A 91 3.07 -4.60 -1.49
CA TYR A 91 4.22 -3.68 -1.50
C TYR A 91 3.87 -2.49 -2.40
N GLY A 92 3.46 -1.37 -1.79
CA GLY A 92 3.10 -0.17 -2.52
C GLY A 92 4.33 0.53 -3.12
N LYS A 93 4.58 0.36 -4.43
CA LYS A 93 5.33 1.40 -5.17
C LYS A 93 4.36 2.54 -5.43
N LYS A 94 4.66 3.75 -4.94
CA LYS A 94 3.90 4.94 -5.32
C LYS A 94 4.06 5.14 -6.82
N LEU A 95 3.05 4.77 -7.60
CA LEU A 95 2.97 5.08 -9.02
C LEU A 95 2.72 6.59 -9.11
N THR A 96 3.79 7.40 -9.11
CA THR A 96 3.68 8.78 -9.57
C THR A 96 3.45 8.73 -11.08
N SER A 97 2.21 8.89 -11.52
CA SER A 97 1.93 9.12 -12.94
C SER A 97 2.60 10.43 -13.34
N SER A 98 3.55 10.37 -14.27
CA SER A 98 4.03 11.54 -15.01
C SER A 98 3.04 11.94 -16.08
#